data_AF-A0A543GBA2-F1
#
_entry.id   AF-A0A543GBA2-F1
#
_cell.length_a   1.000
_cell.length_b   1.000
_cell.length_c   1.000
_cell.angle_alpha   90.00
_cell.angle_beta   90.00
_cell.angle_gamma   90.00
#
_symmetry.space_group_name_H-M   'P 1'
#
loop_
_entity.id
_entity.type
_entity.pdbx_description
1 polymer ?
#
loop_
_entity_poly.entity_id
_entity_poly.type
_entity_poly.pdbx_seq_one_letter_code
_entity_poly.pdbx_strand_id
1 'polypeptide(L)'
;MTESWTSAECAAAWGVKPATWLGYVSRGQAPQPLAEPDAQGRKRWDADEVRGWPRPGVGRSRAGAGPEAEALLEQMREVADRIEELRGRQRELLSAGKEQGLEISSMAKALGISRQTAYGWLAE
;
A
#
# COMPACT_ATOMS: atom_id res chain seq x y z
N MET A 1 25.86 21.43 -17.66
CA MET A 1 24.61 22.11 -18.04
C MET A 1 23.51 21.20 -17.56
N THR A 2 22.70 21.61 -16.58
CA THR A 2 21.64 20.75 -16.07
C THR A 2 20.47 20.75 -17.05
N GLU A 3 19.97 19.57 -17.37
CA GLU A 3 18.82 19.39 -18.27
C GLU A 3 17.58 20.02 -17.61
N SER A 4 16.83 20.83 -18.35
CA SER A 4 15.60 21.44 -17.83
C SER A 4 14.36 20.78 -18.44
N TRP A 5 13.37 20.50 -17.59
CA TRP A 5 12.14 19.82 -17.97
C TRP A 5 10.90 20.71 -17.86
N THR A 6 9.93 20.42 -18.71
CA THR A 6 8.54 20.89 -18.61
C THR A 6 7.78 20.10 -17.55
N SER A 7 6.60 20.60 -17.17
CA SER A 7 5.71 19.88 -16.24
C SER A 7 5.30 18.50 -16.76
N ALA A 8 5.18 18.32 -18.08
CA ALA A 8 4.84 17.05 -18.70
C ALA A 8 5.98 16.03 -18.57
N GLU A 9 7.22 16.45 -18.81
CA GLU A 9 8.42 15.60 -18.66
C GLU A 9 8.65 15.21 -17.18
N CYS A 10 8.47 16.15 -16.25
CA CYS A 10 8.54 15.86 -14.82
C CYS A 10 7.48 14.84 -14.38
N ALA A 11 6.24 15.04 -14.85
CA ALA A 11 5.14 14.12 -14.55
C ALA A 11 5.40 12.73 -15.14
N ALA A 12 5.93 12.65 -16.36
CA ALA A 12 6.31 11.40 -17.00
C ALA A 12 7.41 10.67 -16.23
N ALA A 13 8.45 11.38 -15.77
CA ALA A 13 9.51 10.82 -14.94
C ALA A 13 8.99 10.22 -13.63
N TRP A 14 7.96 10.84 -13.05
CA TRP A 14 7.27 10.31 -11.87
C TRP A 14 6.12 9.34 -12.22
N GLY A 15 5.83 9.04 -13.48
CA GLY A 15 4.71 8.19 -13.86
C GLY A 15 3.35 8.70 -13.36
N VAL A 16 3.15 10.03 -13.31
CA VAL A 16 1.90 10.67 -12.92
C VAL A 16 1.34 11.55 -14.04
N LYS A 17 0.09 12.01 -13.90
CA LYS A 17 -0.48 12.99 -14.82
C LYS A 17 0.10 14.39 -14.54
N PRO A 18 0.24 15.27 -15.56
CA PRO A 18 0.72 16.64 -15.36
C PRO A 18 -0.06 17.46 -14.32
N ALA A 19 -1.37 17.25 -14.21
CA ALA A 19 -2.20 17.89 -13.18
C ALA A 19 -1.81 17.44 -11.76
N THR A 20 -1.50 16.15 -11.57
CA THR A 20 -1.03 15.61 -10.29
C THR A 20 0.33 16.17 -9.92
N TRP A 21 1.25 16.26 -10.89
CA TRP A 21 2.55 16.93 -10.72
C TRP A 21 2.38 18.38 -10.23
N LEU A 22 1.58 19.18 -10.93
CA LEU A 22 1.34 20.58 -10.54
C LEU A 22 0.70 20.69 -9.14
N GLY A 23 -0.16 19.73 -8.77
CA GLY A 23 -0.70 19.63 -7.42
C GLY A 23 0.38 19.32 -6.36
N TYR A 24 1.38 18.49 -6.67
CA TYR A 24 2.51 18.29 -5.76
C TYR A 24 3.36 19.55 -5.62
N VAL A 25 3.65 20.23 -6.73
CA VAL A 25 4.43 21.47 -6.71
C VAL A 25 3.73 22.54 -5.86
N SER A 26 2.40 22.72 -6.01
CA SER A 26 1.65 23.71 -5.23
C SER A 26 1.59 23.41 -3.73
N ARG A 27 1.69 22.13 -3.35
CA ARG A 27 1.75 21.68 -1.95
C ARG A 27 3.17 21.60 -1.38
N GLY A 28 4.19 22.00 -2.14
CA GLY A 28 5.60 21.85 -1.71
C GLY A 28 6.07 20.39 -1.61
N GLN A 29 5.38 19.49 -2.30
CA GLN A 29 5.61 18.03 -2.31
C GLN A 29 6.45 17.57 -3.51
N ALA A 30 6.89 18.50 -4.35
CA ALA A 30 7.77 18.31 -5.49
C ALA A 30 8.72 19.51 -5.59
N PRO A 31 9.83 19.40 -6.35
CA PRO A 31 10.74 20.50 -6.61
C PRO A 31 10.02 21.77 -7.08
N GLN A 32 10.53 22.92 -6.67
CA GLN A 32 10.03 24.20 -7.16
C GLN A 32 10.52 24.45 -8.59
N PRO A 33 9.75 25.18 -9.41
CA PRO A 33 10.21 25.54 -10.75
C PRO A 33 11.42 26.47 -10.67
N LEU A 34 12.29 26.38 -11.66
CA LEU A 34 13.37 27.32 -11.92
C LEU A 34 12.82 28.75 -12.03
N ALA A 35 13.63 29.72 -11.59
CA ALA A 35 13.24 31.14 -11.57
C ALA A 35 12.99 31.70 -12.98
N GLU A 36 13.74 31.23 -13.96
CA GLU A 36 13.61 31.63 -15.36
C GLU A 36 12.66 30.67 -16.10
N PRO A 37 11.51 31.16 -16.61
CA PRO A 37 10.64 30.37 -17.46
C PRO A 37 11.26 30.18 -18.85
N ASP A 38 10.69 29.27 -19.65
CA ASP A 38 11.09 29.13 -21.04
C ASP A 38 10.71 30.36 -21.91
N ALA A 39 11.14 30.34 -23.17
CA ALA A 39 10.87 31.41 -24.14
C ALA A 39 9.36 31.68 -24.37
N GLN A 40 8.48 30.78 -23.95
CA GLN A 40 7.03 30.90 -24.03
C GLN A 40 6.38 31.22 -22.67
N GLY A 41 7.18 31.53 -21.63
CA GLY A 41 6.72 31.86 -20.29
C GLY A 41 6.28 30.66 -19.44
N ARG A 42 6.59 29.42 -19.86
CA ARG A 42 6.20 28.21 -19.12
C ARG A 42 7.24 27.87 -18.07
N LYS A 43 6.77 27.41 -16.91
CA LYS A 43 7.62 26.93 -15.81
C LYS A 43 8.51 25.76 -16.25
N ARG A 44 9.74 25.76 -15.77
CA ARG A 44 10.75 24.71 -16.00
C ARG A 44 11.26 24.19 -14.68
N TRP A 45 11.77 22.97 -14.67
CA TRP A 45 12.37 22.32 -13.51
C TRP A 45 13.73 21.75 -13.86
N ASP A 46 14.61 21.65 -12.87
CA ASP A 46 15.87 20.92 -13.00
C ASP A 46 15.59 19.41 -13.03
N ALA A 47 16.04 18.72 -14.10
CA ALA A 47 15.76 17.30 -14.27
C ALA A 47 16.40 16.43 -13.18
N ASP A 48 17.59 16.79 -12.70
CA ASP A 48 18.31 16.02 -11.69
C ASP A 48 17.66 16.20 -10.32
N GLU A 49 17.19 17.41 -10.01
CA GLU A 49 16.38 17.66 -8.81
C GLU A 49 15.09 16.83 -8.84
N VAL A 50 14.39 16.77 -9.98
CA VAL A 50 13.16 15.97 -10.13
C VAL A 50 13.40 14.47 -9.96
N ARG A 51 14.51 13.94 -10.48
CA ARG A 51 14.90 12.53 -10.32
C ARG A 51 15.29 12.20 -8.87
N GLY A 52 15.99 13.12 -8.20
CA GLY A 52 16.50 12.92 -6.84
C GLY A 52 15.49 13.21 -5.73
N TRP A 53 14.38 13.89 -6.03
CA TRP A 53 13.43 14.32 -5.02
C TRP A 53 12.64 13.14 -4.42
N PRO A 54 12.50 13.07 -3.08
CA PRO A 54 11.78 12.00 -2.40
C PRO A 54 10.27 12.12 -2.66
N ARG A 55 9.79 11.45 -3.71
CA ARG A 55 8.39 11.50 -4.11
C ARG A 55 7.46 11.00 -2.97
N PRO A 56 6.46 11.79 -2.56
CA PRO A 56 5.48 11.35 -1.56
C PRO A 56 4.57 10.23 -2.07
N GLY A 57 4.25 9.29 -1.18
CA GLY A 57 3.23 8.26 -1.42
C GLY A 57 3.63 7.13 -2.37
N VAL A 58 4.84 7.16 -2.94
CA VAL A 58 5.44 5.93 -3.45
C VAL A 58 6.15 5.26 -2.29
N GLY A 59 5.58 4.18 -1.75
CA GLY A 59 6.43 3.20 -1.09
C GLY A 59 7.59 2.87 -2.04
N ARG A 60 8.79 2.57 -1.53
CA ARG A 60 9.87 2.10 -2.41
C ARG A 60 9.32 0.93 -3.22
N SER A 61 9.51 0.96 -4.54
CA SER A 61 9.08 -0.15 -5.39
C SER A 61 9.70 -1.45 -4.86
N ARG A 62 9.06 -2.61 -5.07
CA ARG A 62 9.68 -3.92 -4.72
C ARG A 62 11.09 -4.07 -5.28
N ALA A 63 11.38 -3.45 -6.43
CA ALA A 63 12.70 -3.44 -7.05
C ALA A 63 13.75 -2.55 -6.32
N GLY A 64 13.31 -1.61 -5.49
CA GLY A 64 14.15 -0.78 -4.60
C GLY A 64 14.03 -1.16 -3.12
N ALA A 65 13.30 -2.23 -2.82
CA ALA A 65 13.29 -2.86 -1.50
C ALA A 65 14.62 -3.61 -1.38
N GLY A 66 15.50 -3.16 -0.49
CA GLY A 66 16.70 -3.92 -0.17
C GLY A 66 16.34 -5.31 0.40
N PRO A 67 17.32 -6.21 0.56
CA PRO A 67 17.09 -7.57 1.06
C PRO A 67 16.28 -7.63 2.38
N GLU A 68 16.46 -6.65 3.26
CA GLU A 68 15.71 -6.53 4.51
C GLU A 68 14.19 -6.34 4.29
N ALA A 69 13.81 -5.54 3.30
CA ALA A 69 12.42 -5.29 2.99
C ALA A 69 11.78 -6.51 2.28
N GLU A 70 12.53 -7.24 1.45
CA GLU A 70 12.07 -8.52 0.90
C GLU A 70 11.86 -9.57 1.99
N ALA A 71 12.78 -9.68 2.94
CA ALA A 71 12.67 -10.58 4.09
C ALA A 71 11.49 -10.24 5.00
N LEU A 72 11.21 -8.94 5.23
CA LEU A 72 10.01 -8.52 5.96
C LEU A 72 8.74 -8.90 5.21
N LEU A 73 8.71 -8.70 3.88
CA LEU A 73 7.55 -9.09 3.06
C LEU A 73 7.32 -10.61 3.07
N GLU A 74 8.37 -11.42 3.18
CA GLU A 74 8.25 -12.88 3.37
C GLU A 74 7.65 -13.22 4.73
N GLN A 75 8.17 -12.64 5.81
CA GLN A 75 7.58 -12.82 7.14
C GLN A 75 6.08 -12.44 7.17
N MET A 76 5.69 -11.38 6.46
CA MET A 76 4.27 -11.00 6.33
C MET A 76 3.43 -12.09 5.62
N ARG A 77 3.98 -12.79 4.62
CA ARG A 77 3.32 -13.91 3.94
C ARG A 77 3.17 -15.11 4.88
N GLU A 78 4.24 -15.49 5.56
CA GLU A 78 4.22 -16.60 6.52
C GLU A 78 3.18 -16.40 7.62
N VAL A 79 3.07 -15.18 8.16
CA VAL A 79 2.04 -14.84 9.15
C VAL A 79 0.64 -14.94 8.56
N ALA A 80 0.44 -14.50 7.31
CA ALA A 80 -0.85 -14.61 6.65
C ALA A 80 -1.27 -16.07 6.45
N ASP A 81 -0.36 -16.93 6.00
CA ASP A 81 -0.60 -18.36 5.84
C ASP A 81 -0.94 -19.02 7.17
N ARG A 82 -0.22 -18.66 8.24
CA ARG A 82 -0.51 -19.15 9.60
C ARG A 82 -1.88 -18.71 10.11
N ILE A 83 -2.30 -17.48 9.81
CA ILE A 83 -3.64 -17.00 10.16
C ILE A 83 -4.71 -17.82 9.44
N GLU A 84 -4.50 -18.16 8.17
CA GLU A 84 -5.45 -18.95 7.40
C GLU A 84 -5.57 -20.39 7.95
N GLU A 85 -4.44 -21.02 8.27
CA GLU A 85 -4.43 -22.33 8.93
C GLU A 85 -5.19 -22.31 10.27
N LEU A 86 -4.92 -21.30 11.11
CA LEU A 86 -5.61 -21.15 12.39
C LEU A 86 -7.10 -20.92 12.21
N ARG A 87 -7.52 -20.14 11.20
CA ARG A 87 -8.94 -19.97 10.87
C ARG A 87 -9.59 -21.28 10.45
N GLY A 88 -8.91 -22.10 9.66
CA GLY A 88 -9.35 -23.46 9.33
C GLY A 88 -9.58 -24.28 10.59
N ARG A 89 -8.60 -24.29 11.51
CA ARG A 89 -8.72 -24.99 12.80
C ARG A 89 -9.87 -24.47 13.67
N GLN A 90 -10.12 -23.16 13.67
CA GLN A 90 -11.26 -22.59 14.40
C GLN A 90 -12.60 -23.09 13.84
N ARG A 91 -12.73 -23.23 12.52
CA ARG A 91 -13.94 -23.79 11.88
C ARG A 91 -14.14 -25.26 12.26
N GLU A 92 -13.09 -26.07 12.22
CA GLU A 92 -13.16 -27.47 12.66
C GLU A 92 -13.64 -27.61 14.11
N LEU A 93 -13.07 -26.81 15.02
CA LEU A 93 -13.47 -26.80 16.43
C LEU A 93 -14.91 -26.34 16.62
N LEU A 94 -15.35 -25.35 15.84
CA LEU A 94 -16.73 -24.86 15.87
C LEU A 94 -17.72 -25.96 15.42
N SER A 95 -17.40 -26.69 14.34
CA SER A 95 -18.21 -27.81 13.86
C SER A 95 -18.26 -28.95 14.87
N ALA A 96 -17.11 -29.37 15.41
CA ALA A 96 -17.04 -30.41 16.43
C ALA A 96 -17.80 -30.04 17.72
N GLY A 97 -17.80 -28.76 18.10
CA GLY A 97 -18.58 -28.26 19.23
C GLY A 97 -20.09 -28.26 18.94
N LYS A 98 -20.51 -27.90 17.72
CA LYS A 98 -21.91 -28.00 17.28
C LYS A 98 -22.41 -29.44 17.32
N GLU A 99 -21.61 -30.40 16.86
CA GLU A 99 -21.93 -31.84 16.90
C GLU A 99 -22.11 -32.36 18.33
N GLN A 100 -21.38 -31.78 19.29
CA GLN A 100 -21.53 -32.05 20.72
C GLN A 100 -22.68 -31.27 21.39
N GLY A 101 -23.44 -30.47 20.63
CA GLY A 101 -24.56 -29.69 21.14
C GLY A 101 -24.16 -28.45 21.95
N LEU A 102 -22.94 -27.94 21.78
CA LEU A 102 -22.51 -26.73 22.48
C LEU A 102 -23.23 -25.48 21.95
N GLU A 103 -23.51 -24.55 22.85
CA GLU A 103 -24.12 -23.26 22.53
C GLU A 103 -23.20 -22.41 21.62
N ILE A 104 -23.75 -21.94 20.50
CA ILE A 104 -23.02 -21.13 19.51
C ILE A 104 -22.46 -19.85 20.13
N SER A 105 -23.20 -19.25 21.07
CA SER A 105 -22.75 -18.04 21.77
C SER A 105 -21.48 -18.28 22.61
N SER A 106 -21.39 -19.43 23.28
CA SER A 106 -20.23 -19.84 24.07
C SER A 106 -19.03 -20.19 23.18
N MET A 107 -19.26 -20.92 22.08
CA MET A 107 -18.20 -21.26 21.13
C MET A 107 -17.64 -20.02 20.44
N ALA A 108 -18.51 -19.10 19.98
CA ALA A 108 -18.07 -17.84 19.36
C ALA A 108 -17.19 -17.01 20.31
N LYS A 109 -17.59 -16.92 21.59
CA LYS A 109 -16.79 -16.26 22.62
C LYS A 109 -15.44 -16.94 22.84
N ALA A 110 -15.40 -18.27 22.92
CA ALA A 110 -14.17 -19.02 23.12
C ALA A 110 -13.19 -18.89 21.94
N LEU A 111 -13.71 -18.81 20.71
CA LEU A 111 -12.92 -18.61 19.49
C LEU A 111 -12.56 -17.13 19.24
N GLY A 112 -13.09 -16.19 20.03
CA GLY A 112 -12.84 -14.76 19.85
C GLY A 112 -13.47 -14.19 18.58
N ILE A 113 -14.57 -14.77 18.10
CA ILE A 113 -15.28 -14.35 16.88
C ILE A 113 -16.70 -13.86 17.22
N SER A 114 -17.31 -13.13 16.28
CA SER A 114 -18.71 -12.73 16.43
C SER A 114 -19.66 -13.93 16.29
N ARG A 115 -20.86 -13.85 16.89
CA ARG A 115 -21.91 -14.85 16.67
C ARG A 115 -22.29 -14.96 15.20
N GLN A 116 -22.35 -13.84 14.48
CA GLN A 116 -22.66 -13.82 13.05
C GLN A 116 -21.61 -14.59 12.24
N THR A 117 -20.33 -14.45 12.57
CA THR A 117 -19.24 -15.20 11.95
C THR A 117 -19.40 -16.70 12.21
N ALA A 118 -19.69 -17.08 13.44
CA ALA A 118 -19.93 -18.49 13.80
C ALA A 118 -21.13 -19.09 13.04
N TYR A 119 -22.25 -18.35 12.94
CA TYR A 119 -23.40 -18.79 12.15
C TYR A 119 -23.05 -18.93 10.66
N GLY A 120 -22.30 -17.98 10.10
CA GLY A 120 -21.86 -18.04 8.70
C GLY A 120 -21.02 -19.28 8.42
N TRP A 121 -20.04 -19.58 9.27
CA TRP A 121 -19.18 -20.75 9.10
C TRP A 121 -19.90 -22.10 9.27
N LEU A 122 -20.99 -22.13 10.04
CA LEU A 122 -21.79 -23.35 10.26
C LEU A 122 -22.90 -23.57 9.22
N ALA A 123 -23.08 -22.62 8.30
CA ALA A 123 -24.07 -22.64 7.23
C ALA A 123 -23.46 -23.02 5.86
N GLU A 124 -22.13 -22.98 5.74
CA GLU A 124 -21.34 -23.54 4.63
C GLU A 124 -21.22 -25.07 4.77
#